data_AF-A0A495QUR8-F1
#
_entry.id   AF-A0A495QUR8-F1
#
_cell.length_a   1.000
_cell.length_b   1.000
_cell.length_c   1.000
_cell.angle_alpha   90.00
_cell.angle_beta   90.00
_cell.angle_gamma   90.00
#
_symmetry.space_group_name_H-M   'P 1'
#
loop_
_entity.id
_entity.type
_entity.pdbx_description
1 polymer ?
#
loop_
_entity_poly.entity_id
_entity_poly.type
_entity_poly.pdbx_seq_one_letter_code
_entity_poly.pdbx_strand_id
1 'polypeptide(L)'
;MYAYVGPAELLDQVRPGAEGEPVTSAADVERLRRDEPFTYVVALDGTLRIAPRRSEHVVCAGGRHVLAAGEITFHGAVVTEVSNQSTGYCPGEKSWAAVADALDRAGLERPDGFTHVFVFRHCPGCGELNVVKDAYYVCVFCDSDLAPG
;
A
#
# COMPACT_ATOMS: atom_id res chain seq x y z
N MET A 1 -5.14 -11.24 -1.46
CA MET A 1 -5.96 -10.40 -0.56
C MET A 1 -5.21 -10.29 0.75
N TYR A 2 -5.20 -9.09 1.33
CA TYR A 2 -4.53 -8.76 2.58
C TYR A 2 -5.54 -8.21 3.58
N ALA A 3 -5.59 -8.81 4.77
CA ALA A 3 -6.37 -8.33 5.89
C ALA A 3 -5.60 -7.22 6.64
N TYR A 4 -6.32 -6.35 7.32
CA TYR A 4 -5.69 -5.38 8.21
C TYR A 4 -5.19 -6.10 9.48
N VAL A 5 -3.92 -5.89 9.81
CA VAL A 5 -3.22 -6.49 10.95
C VAL A 5 -2.58 -5.43 11.87
N GLY A 6 -2.80 -4.15 11.57
CA GLY A 6 -2.27 -3.04 12.35
C GLY A 6 -3.07 -2.77 13.64
N PRO A 7 -2.71 -1.68 14.35
CA PRO A 7 -3.37 -1.28 15.59
C PRO A 7 -4.88 -1.05 15.43
N ALA A 8 -5.67 -1.48 16.42
CA ALA A 8 -7.13 -1.36 16.41
C ALA A 8 -7.60 0.11 16.42
N GLU A 9 -6.82 1.00 17.04
CA GLU A 9 -7.14 2.41 17.17
C GLU A 9 -7.17 3.14 15.81
N LEU A 10 -6.44 2.63 14.81
CA LEU A 10 -6.50 3.16 13.45
C LEU A 10 -7.70 2.60 12.69
N LEU A 11 -8.10 1.35 12.97
CA LEU A 11 -9.32 0.76 12.43
C LEU A 11 -10.57 1.49 12.94
N ASP A 12 -10.57 1.93 14.21
CA ASP A 12 -11.66 2.70 14.82
C ASP A 12 -11.85 4.10 14.19
N GLN A 13 -10.89 4.58 13.39
CA GLN A 13 -11.01 5.84 12.66
C GLN A 13 -11.83 5.70 11.37
N VAL A 14 -12.14 4.48 10.93
CA VAL A 14 -12.94 4.22 9.74
C VAL A 14 -14.35 4.76 9.95
N ARG A 15 -14.77 5.67 9.06
CA ARG A 15 -16.10 6.26 9.05
C ARG A 15 -16.63 6.30 7.62
N PRO A 16 -17.95 6.19 7.41
CA PRO A 16 -18.53 6.34 6.08
C PRO A 16 -18.12 7.67 5.43
N GLY A 17 -17.62 7.61 4.18
CA GLY A 17 -17.19 8.79 3.42
C GLY A 17 -15.76 9.25 3.73
N ALA A 18 -15.04 8.56 4.61
CA ALA A 18 -13.62 8.80 4.84
C ALA A 18 -12.71 7.94 3.94
N GLU A 19 -13.29 7.08 3.10
CA GLU A 19 -12.53 6.26 2.16
C GLU A 19 -11.76 7.11 1.14
N GLY A 20 -10.70 6.52 0.60
CA GLY A 20 -9.94 7.16 -0.47
C GLY A 20 -10.79 7.41 -1.71
N GLU A 21 -10.46 8.49 -2.41
CA GLU A 21 -11.09 8.84 -3.67
C GLU A 21 -10.74 7.80 -4.74
N PRO A 22 -11.74 7.29 -5.50
CA PRO A 22 -11.47 6.33 -6.56
C PRO A 22 -10.77 7.01 -7.73
N VAL A 23 -9.74 6.35 -8.25
CA VAL A 23 -9.06 6.74 -9.50
C VAL A 23 -9.61 5.85 -10.61
N THR A 24 -10.39 6.46 -11.50
CA THR A 24 -11.08 5.78 -12.60
C THR A 24 -10.54 6.16 -13.97
N SER A 25 -9.76 7.24 -14.03
CA SER A 25 -9.18 7.77 -15.27
C SER A 25 -7.93 8.62 -15.00
N ALA A 26 -7.12 8.82 -16.04
CA ALA A 26 -6.00 9.78 -16.02
C ALA A 26 -6.43 11.20 -15.59
N ALA A 27 -7.63 11.64 -15.96
CA ALA A 27 -8.15 12.95 -15.57
C ALA A 27 -8.29 13.08 -14.05
N ASP A 28 -8.48 11.99 -13.31
CA ASP A 28 -8.61 12.02 -11.85
C ASP A 28 -7.29 12.42 -11.18
N VAL A 29 -6.17 11.90 -11.68
CA VAL A 29 -4.84 12.20 -11.13
C VAL A 29 -4.29 13.52 -11.65
N GLU A 30 -4.58 13.91 -12.89
CA GLU A 30 -4.11 15.19 -13.46
C GLU A 30 -4.65 16.41 -12.70
N ARG A 31 -5.75 16.27 -11.95
CA ARG A 31 -6.29 17.33 -11.09
C ARG A 31 -5.55 17.45 -9.76
N LEU A 32 -4.82 16.42 -9.35
CA LEU A 32 -4.01 16.39 -8.14
C LEU A 32 -2.75 17.21 -8.38
N ARG A 33 -2.80 18.53 -8.12
CA ARG A 33 -1.69 19.47 -8.29
C ARG A 33 -0.62 19.27 -7.19
N ARG A 34 -0.07 18.06 -7.06
CA ARG A 34 0.80 17.65 -5.95
C ARG A 34 1.87 16.67 -6.42
N ASP A 35 3.13 17.03 -6.20
CA ASP A 35 4.30 16.16 -6.38
C ASP A 35 4.65 15.38 -5.09
N GLU A 36 3.69 15.16 -4.19
CA GLU A 36 3.90 14.36 -2.98
C GLU A 36 3.23 12.98 -3.10
N PRO A 37 3.76 11.94 -2.44
CA PRO A 37 3.14 10.62 -2.46
C PRO A 37 1.76 10.60 -1.81
N PHE A 38 0.84 9.85 -2.41
CA PHE A 38 -0.48 9.52 -1.89
C PHE A 38 -0.47 8.16 -1.20
N THR A 39 -1.27 8.06 -0.16
CA THR A 39 -1.66 6.76 0.42
C THR A 39 -2.58 6.07 -0.58
N TYR A 40 -2.30 4.84 -1.01
CA TYR A 40 -3.22 4.11 -1.88
C TYR A 40 -3.59 2.74 -1.35
N VAL A 41 -4.75 2.27 -1.81
CA VAL A 41 -5.17 0.87 -1.74
C VAL A 41 -5.76 0.43 -3.07
N VAL A 42 -5.58 -0.84 -3.41
CA VAL A 42 -6.38 -1.50 -4.46
C VAL A 42 -7.46 -2.31 -3.76
N ALA A 43 -8.71 -1.90 -3.92
CA ALA A 43 -9.84 -2.60 -3.32
C ALA A 43 -10.12 -3.95 -3.99
N LEU A 44 -10.99 -4.75 -3.38
CA LEU A 44 -11.32 -6.10 -3.87
C LEU A 44 -11.99 -6.12 -5.25
N ASP A 45 -12.65 -5.01 -5.62
CA ASP A 45 -13.22 -4.79 -6.95
C ASP A 45 -12.16 -4.36 -7.99
N GLY A 46 -10.89 -4.23 -7.59
CA GLY A 46 -9.80 -3.79 -8.45
C GLY A 46 -9.68 -2.27 -8.60
N THR A 47 -10.52 -1.48 -7.91
CA THR A 47 -10.46 -0.02 -7.95
C THR A 47 -9.25 0.47 -7.17
N LEU A 48 -8.42 1.31 -7.81
CA LEU A 48 -7.42 2.11 -7.12
C LEU A 48 -8.12 3.23 -6.35
N ARG A 49 -7.89 3.31 -5.04
CA ARG A 49 -8.31 4.43 -4.19
C ARG A 49 -7.09 5.12 -3.62
N ILE A 50 -7.14 6.45 -3.60
CA ILE A 50 -6.06 7.29 -3.09
C ILE A 50 -6.55 8.21 -1.98
N ALA A 51 -5.67 8.54 -1.05
CA ALA A 51 -5.88 9.53 -0.01
C ALA A 51 -4.61 10.37 0.14
N PRO A 52 -4.71 11.59 0.70
CA PRO A 52 -3.53 12.43 0.96
C PRO A 52 -2.43 11.67 1.72
N ARG A 53 -1.18 12.12 1.56
CA ARG A 53 -0.02 11.55 2.27
C ARG A 53 -0.28 11.42 3.78
N ARG A 54 0.22 10.35 4.40
CA ARG A 54 0.07 10.06 5.84
C ARG A 54 -1.38 9.80 6.29
N SER A 55 -2.27 9.53 5.35
CA SER A 55 -3.58 8.97 5.69
C SER A 55 -3.40 7.49 6.03
N GLU A 56 -4.28 6.95 6.87
CA GLU A 56 -4.21 5.53 7.21
C GLU A 56 -4.73 4.67 6.06
N HIS A 57 -3.98 3.65 5.63
CA HIS A 57 -4.43 2.73 4.57
C HIS A 57 -5.77 2.08 4.91
N VAL A 58 -6.00 1.79 6.18
CA VAL A 58 -7.26 1.17 6.65
C VAL A 58 -8.45 2.11 6.51
N VAL A 59 -8.25 3.41 6.73
CA VAL A 59 -9.26 4.44 6.47
C VAL A 59 -9.49 4.58 4.96
N CYS A 60 -8.41 4.64 4.17
CA CYS A 60 -8.48 4.67 2.70
C CYS A 60 -9.26 3.48 2.12
N ALA A 61 -9.12 2.29 2.73
CA ALA A 61 -9.85 1.07 2.37
C ALA A 61 -11.29 0.98 2.91
N GLY A 62 -11.69 1.89 3.80
CA GLY A 62 -12.95 1.79 4.52
C GLY A 62 -13.03 0.58 5.45
N GLY A 63 -11.91 0.20 6.08
CA GLY A 63 -11.80 -0.94 6.99
C GLY A 63 -11.81 -2.32 6.30
N ARG A 64 -11.83 -2.37 4.97
CA ARG A 64 -11.96 -3.62 4.21
C ARG A 64 -10.61 -4.27 3.92
N HIS A 65 -10.65 -5.55 3.55
CA HIS A 65 -9.48 -6.20 2.95
C HIS A 65 -9.13 -5.55 1.61
N VAL A 66 -7.85 -5.66 1.23
CA VAL A 66 -7.32 -5.05 0.01
C VAL A 66 -6.59 -6.09 -0.85
N LEU A 67 -6.40 -5.78 -2.13
CA LEU A 67 -5.52 -6.52 -3.02
C LEU A 67 -4.08 -6.01 -2.95
N ALA A 68 -3.89 -4.71 -2.67
CA ALA A 68 -2.61 -4.06 -2.45
C ALA A 68 -2.81 -2.79 -1.61
N ALA A 69 -1.74 -2.31 -0.97
CA ALA A 69 -1.69 -1.05 -0.25
C ALA A 69 -0.25 -0.50 -0.24
N GLY A 70 -0.10 0.81 -0.21
CA GLY A 70 1.21 1.44 -0.12
C GLY A 70 1.17 2.94 -0.40
N GLU A 71 2.27 3.45 -0.93
CA GLU A 71 2.42 4.84 -1.34
C GLU A 71 2.62 4.95 -2.86
N ILE A 72 2.06 5.97 -3.49
CA ILE A 72 2.14 6.21 -4.94
C ILE A 72 2.28 7.70 -5.26
N THR A 73 3.16 8.05 -6.19
CA THR A 73 3.38 9.43 -6.65
C THR A 73 3.05 9.53 -8.13
N PHE A 74 2.37 10.62 -8.51
CA PHE A 74 1.99 10.90 -9.90
C PHE A 74 2.69 12.16 -10.40
N HIS A 75 3.01 12.18 -11.70
CA HIS A 75 3.35 13.38 -12.45
C HIS A 75 2.47 13.42 -13.71
N GLY A 76 1.39 14.21 -13.65
CA GLY A 76 0.31 14.10 -14.66
C GLY A 76 -0.33 12.70 -14.59
N ALA A 77 -0.44 12.03 -15.74
CA ALA A 77 -0.98 10.68 -15.86
C ALA A 77 0.06 9.55 -15.65
N VAL A 78 1.28 9.90 -15.23
CA VAL A 78 2.40 8.96 -15.08
C VAL A 78 2.67 8.66 -13.62
N VAL A 79 2.77 7.39 -13.25
CA VAL A 79 3.24 6.95 -11.93
C VAL A 79 4.75 7.02 -11.88
N THR A 80 5.29 7.95 -11.09
CA THR A 80 6.74 8.15 -10.95
C THR A 80 7.35 7.31 -9.84
N GLU A 81 6.59 7.09 -8.76
CA GLU A 81 7.00 6.23 -7.65
C GLU A 81 5.82 5.40 -7.17
N VAL A 82 6.07 4.15 -6.80
CA VAL A 82 5.05 3.28 -6.23
C VAL A 82 5.71 2.21 -5.35
N SER A 83 5.19 2.04 -4.15
CA SER A 83 5.66 1.04 -3.19
C SER A 83 4.52 0.20 -2.62
N ASN A 84 4.88 -0.89 -1.95
CA ASN A 84 3.97 -1.69 -1.13
C ASN A 84 4.06 -1.32 0.36
N GLN A 85 4.50 -0.09 0.68
CA GLN A 85 4.75 0.33 2.06
C GLN A 85 3.46 0.53 2.86
N SER A 86 2.95 -0.54 3.47
CA SER A 86 1.84 -0.49 4.42
C SER A 86 2.10 -1.43 5.58
N THR A 87 2.40 -0.89 6.76
CA THR A 87 2.59 -1.68 7.99
C THR A 87 1.26 -2.26 8.51
N GLY A 88 0.13 -1.63 8.16
CA GLY A 88 -1.19 -2.11 8.55
C GLY A 88 -1.70 -3.30 7.73
N TYR A 89 -1.30 -3.43 6.46
CA TYR A 89 -1.74 -4.54 5.59
C TYR A 89 -0.61 -5.51 5.19
N CYS A 90 0.65 -5.07 5.30
CA CYS A 90 1.84 -5.85 4.96
C CYS A 90 1.80 -6.56 3.58
N PRO A 91 1.40 -5.89 2.48
CA PRO A 91 1.32 -6.56 1.19
C PRO A 91 2.70 -6.99 0.68
N GLY A 92 2.79 -8.19 0.11
CA GLY A 92 4.03 -8.69 -0.50
C GLY A 92 4.22 -8.19 -1.94
N GLU A 93 5.39 -8.47 -2.53
CA GLU A 93 5.74 -8.09 -3.91
C GLU A 93 4.72 -8.60 -4.94
N LYS A 94 4.14 -9.79 -4.71
CA LYS A 94 3.09 -10.37 -5.57
C LYS A 94 1.82 -9.52 -5.65
N SER A 95 1.63 -8.55 -4.76
CA SER A 95 0.52 -7.58 -4.84
C SER A 95 0.65 -6.63 -6.04
N TRP A 96 1.84 -6.54 -6.64
CA TRP A 96 2.10 -5.69 -7.81
C TRP A 96 1.12 -5.95 -8.95
N ALA A 97 0.77 -7.21 -9.24
CA ALA A 97 -0.17 -7.54 -10.31
C ALA A 97 -1.51 -6.80 -10.16
N ALA A 98 -2.03 -6.68 -8.93
CA ALA A 98 -3.27 -5.96 -8.67
C ALA A 98 -3.12 -4.44 -8.84
N VAL A 99 -1.93 -3.90 -8.52
CA VAL A 99 -1.61 -2.48 -8.74
C VAL A 99 -1.52 -2.19 -10.23
N ALA A 100 -0.76 -3.00 -10.97
CA ALA A 100 -0.62 -2.90 -12.42
C ALA A 100 -1.98 -2.93 -13.12
N ASP A 101 -2.82 -3.92 -12.80
CA ASP A 101 -4.17 -4.02 -13.36
C ASP A 101 -5.04 -2.79 -13.04
N ALA A 102 -4.92 -2.23 -11.84
CA ALA A 102 -5.72 -1.07 -11.44
C ALA A 102 -5.26 0.21 -12.16
N LEU A 103 -3.96 0.38 -12.35
CA LEU A 103 -3.36 1.48 -13.11
C LEU A 103 -3.72 1.38 -14.60
N ASP A 104 -3.64 0.18 -15.18
CA ASP A 104 -4.01 -0.09 -16.58
C ASP A 104 -5.50 0.20 -16.82
N ARG A 105 -6.38 -0.20 -15.88
CA ARG A 105 -7.81 0.13 -15.94
C ARG A 105 -8.09 1.63 -15.89
N ALA A 106 -7.31 2.39 -15.12
CA ALA A 106 -7.43 3.84 -15.03
C ALA A 106 -6.75 4.58 -16.20
N GLY A 107 -6.08 3.87 -17.11
CA GLY A 107 -5.35 4.47 -18.23
C GLY A 107 -4.13 5.28 -17.79
N LEU A 108 -3.46 4.85 -16.71
CA LEU A 108 -2.27 5.51 -16.19
C LEU A 108 -1.00 4.83 -16.72
N GLU A 109 0.01 5.63 -17.06
CA GLU A 109 1.34 5.08 -17.36
C GLU A 109 1.98 4.61 -16.05
N ARG A 110 2.50 3.38 -16.06
CA ARG A 110 3.05 2.73 -14.86
C ARG A 110 4.44 2.13 -15.13
N PRO A 111 5.26 1.98 -14.08
CA PRO A 111 6.47 1.15 -14.17
C PRO A 111 6.13 -0.33 -14.39
N ASP A 112 7.15 -1.16 -14.61
CA ASP A 112 7.01 -2.62 -14.76
C ASP A 112 6.83 -3.35 -13.41
N GLY A 113 7.15 -2.67 -12.31
CA GLY A 113 7.19 -3.19 -10.94
C GLY A 113 7.04 -2.07 -9.92
N PHE A 114 6.99 -2.43 -8.64
CA PHE A 114 7.18 -1.46 -7.57
C PHE A 114 8.53 -0.76 -7.75
N THR A 115 8.56 0.57 -7.65
CA THR A 115 9.83 1.32 -7.65
C THR A 115 10.58 1.10 -6.35
N HIS A 116 9.86 0.80 -5.26
CA HIS A 116 10.41 0.41 -3.97
C HIS A 116 9.61 -0.73 -3.35
N VAL A 117 10.28 -1.83 -3.02
CA VAL A 117 9.67 -3.02 -2.40
C VAL A 117 10.09 -3.11 -0.93
N PHE A 118 9.11 -3.29 -0.06
CA PHE A 118 9.26 -3.54 1.37
C PHE A 118 8.92 -4.99 1.67
N VAL A 119 9.79 -5.66 2.42
CA VAL A 119 9.62 -7.06 2.81
C VAL A 119 9.23 -7.10 4.29
N PHE A 120 7.96 -7.40 4.56
CA PHE A 120 7.40 -7.50 5.91
C PHE A 120 7.52 -8.92 6.46
N ARG A 121 7.94 -9.05 7.72
CA ARG A 121 8.02 -10.33 8.44
C ARG A 121 7.53 -10.16 9.87
N HIS A 122 6.61 -11.01 10.32
CA HIS A 122 6.33 -11.15 11.74
C HIS A 122 7.36 -12.10 12.35
N CYS A 123 7.97 -11.69 13.46
CA CYS A 123 8.93 -12.53 14.16
C CYS A 123 8.22 -13.72 14.83
N PRO A 124 8.65 -14.97 14.60
CA PRO A 124 8.05 -16.13 15.27
C PRO A 124 8.37 -16.17 16.78
N GLY A 125 9.43 -15.49 17.23
CA GLY A 125 9.84 -15.45 18.63
C GLY A 125 9.06 -14.45 19.48
N CYS A 126 8.92 -13.20 19.01
CA CYS A 126 8.27 -12.12 19.77
C CYS A 126 6.98 -11.58 19.14
N GLY A 127 6.61 -12.02 17.93
CA GLY A 127 5.42 -11.54 17.22
C GLY A 127 5.58 -10.19 16.52
N GLU A 128 6.65 -9.44 16.78
CA GLU A 128 6.84 -8.09 16.24
C GLU A 128 6.95 -8.05 14.71
N LEU A 129 6.33 -7.03 14.12
CA LEU A 129 6.44 -6.75 12.69
C LEU A 129 7.79 -6.10 12.38
N ASN A 130 8.52 -6.72 11.44
CA ASN A 130 9.80 -6.25 10.95
C ASN A 130 9.70 -5.87 9.48
N VAL A 131 10.44 -4.83 9.11
CA VAL A 131 10.76 -4.48 7.72
C VAL A 131 12.18 -4.93 7.46
N VAL A 132 12.36 -5.95 6.62
CA VAL A 132 13.68 -6.46 6.24
C VAL A 132 14.39 -5.45 5.37
N LYS A 133 15.64 -5.15 5.71
CA LYS A 133 16.53 -4.25 4.96
C LYS A 133 17.74 -5.03 4.49
N ASP A 134 18.22 -4.75 3.27
CA ASP A 134 19.45 -5.32 2.71
C ASP A 134 19.55 -6.86 2.80
N ALA A 135 18.40 -7.55 2.66
CA ALA A 135 18.27 -8.99 2.83
C ALA A 135 18.75 -9.53 4.20
N TYR A 136 18.76 -8.69 5.23
CA TYR A 136 19.12 -9.07 6.59
C TYR A 136 17.89 -9.52 7.38
N TYR A 137 17.71 -10.84 7.46
CA TYR A 137 16.53 -11.49 8.05
C TYR A 137 16.70 -11.79 9.54
N VAL A 138 16.83 -10.74 10.35
CA VAL A 138 16.93 -10.85 11.82
C VAL A 138 15.95 -9.87 12.46
N CYS A 139 15.24 -10.31 13.50
CA CYS A 139 14.32 -9.48 14.26
C CYS A 139 15.08 -8.39 15.03
N VAL A 140 14.76 -7.13 14.81
CA VAL A 140 15.44 -6.00 15.49
C VAL A 140 15.09 -5.88 16.98
N PHE A 141 14.10 -6.63 17.46
CA PHE A 141 13.61 -6.58 18.84
C PHE A 141 14.13 -7.71 19.74
N CYS A 142 14.42 -8.88 19.16
CA CYS A 142 14.81 -10.06 19.94
C CYS A 142 15.91 -10.91 19.29
N ASP A 143 16.54 -10.42 18.22
CA ASP A 143 17.64 -11.05 17.49
C ASP A 143 17.36 -12.45 16.94
N SER A 144 16.09 -12.87 16.91
CA SER A 144 15.69 -14.15 16.31
C SER A 144 15.69 -14.09 14.78
N ASP A 145 16.03 -15.21 14.15
CA ASP A 145 15.98 -15.34 12.69
C ASP A 145 14.56 -15.14 12.13
N LEU A 146 14.48 -14.46 10.99
CA LEU A 146 13.26 -14.27 10.22
C LEU A 146 13.30 -15.16 8.97
N ALA A 147 12.13 -15.63 8.51
CA ALA A 147 12.07 -16.44 7.30
C ALA A 147 12.41 -15.60 6.04
N PRO A 148 13.27 -16.08 5.12
CA PRO A 148 13.63 -15.35 3.90
C PRO A 148 12.48 -15.25 2.88
N GLY A 149 11.54 -16.20 2.91
CA GLY A 149 10.39 -16.27 1.98
C GLY A 149 10.53 -17.37 0.94
#